data_AF-A0A7C7BU49-F1
#
_entry.id   AF-A0A7C7BU49-F1
#
_cell.length_a   1.000
_cell.length_b   1.000
_cell.length_c   1.000
_cell.angle_alpha   90.00
_cell.angle_beta   90.00
_cell.angle_gamma   90.00
#
_symmetry.space_group_name_H-M   'P 1'
#
loop_
_entity.id
_entity.type
_entity.pdbx_description
1 polymer ?
#
loop_
_entity_poly.entity_id
_entity_poly.type
_entity_poly.pdbx_seq_one_letter_code
_entity_poly.pdbx_strand_id
1 'polypeptide(L)'
;MNKLLLLFTLAPCLAFAQTTLIPEKFQKPVKELPGKHLSIENTTTAWVDTTVEYCLYNWDTLTATWVNDDKYTYTYDNNGNQLEQIWHYWDGSTWANDERFTYTYDINNNLIEYIGQYWDGSTWVSSYRYTSTYDGNGNEIERIYQNWDGSTWVSSYRYTYTYDSNSNQIEWINQNWDGSTWVNNWRYTSTYDSNGNQIEQIYQTWDGSAWVSSYRDTYTYDSNGNQIEQINQNWDGSSWVDSGRWTFTYDSNGNQIESIRQEWDGSNWVSLDRYTSTYDSNGNQMEYLYQEWAGSTWVNSWRDTYTYDSNGNPIEWIWQDWDGSSWMNDGRYALCDYVAAFGQKTYVPDDNFENYLESNSMGDGIANNDSVLTANISTVLALNVSLKSISDLTGIADFASLVSLDCFSNNLTSLDLSQGNSLEYLDCSGNFSLGSLDISGATNLYYLYCDFCQLSTLDVTNNIYLEELDIEVNQIQSIDISQNTNMLEYYCTLNQLTSIDVSHMDFLTVLQCNDNELTCLNVANGNNQNMTGFIAFNNPNLACIEVDDTTWANANWTVAGLNMDSTASFSDDCSSSCFLQPDCAFLEVSQVLIDDTSMTIDISIYNGDTIDINYPYIG
;
A
#
# COMPACT_ATOMS: atom_id res chain seq x y z
N MET A 1 -10.78 -3.38 -46.17
CA MET A 1 -10.07 -4.61 -46.62
C MET A 1 -8.63 -4.21 -46.95
N ASN A 2 -7.66 -5.02 -46.48
CA ASN A 2 -6.19 -4.90 -46.56
C ASN A 2 -5.44 -4.11 -45.47
N LYS A 3 -4.77 -4.92 -44.62
CA LYS A 3 -3.70 -4.61 -43.67
C LYS A 3 -2.50 -3.95 -44.38
N LEU A 4 -1.85 -3.01 -43.70
CA LEU A 4 -0.39 -2.84 -43.81
C LEU A 4 0.18 -2.60 -42.40
N LEU A 5 1.06 -3.53 -42.02
CA LEU A 5 1.93 -3.52 -40.85
C LEU A 5 3.17 -2.67 -41.18
N LEU A 6 3.65 -1.82 -40.27
CA LEU A 6 5.09 -1.54 -40.17
C LEU A 6 5.48 -0.94 -38.80
N LEU A 7 6.44 -1.62 -38.16
CA LEU A 7 7.22 -1.19 -37.00
C LEU A 7 8.19 -0.04 -37.35
N PHE A 8 8.54 0.81 -36.37
CA PHE A 8 9.88 1.41 -36.11
C PHE A 8 9.88 1.89 -34.63
N THR A 9 10.59 1.28 -33.67
CA THR A 9 12.03 1.36 -33.28
C THR A 9 12.58 2.76 -32.97
N LEU A 10 13.24 2.80 -31.80
CA LEU A 10 13.88 3.88 -31.06
C LEU A 10 15.09 4.60 -31.70
N ALA A 11 15.33 5.81 -31.14
CA ALA A 11 16.59 6.56 -30.93
C ALA A 11 17.11 7.49 -32.05
N PRO A 12 18.01 8.48 -31.78
CA PRO A 12 18.40 9.15 -30.52
C PRO A 12 18.38 10.71 -30.63
N CYS A 13 18.45 11.42 -29.50
CA CYS A 13 18.98 12.80 -29.48
C CYS A 13 20.12 12.91 -28.46
N LEU A 14 21.21 13.52 -28.90
CA LEU A 14 22.55 13.51 -28.32
C LEU A 14 22.97 14.97 -28.04
N ALA A 15 23.77 15.13 -26.98
CA ALA A 15 24.56 16.30 -26.56
C ALA A 15 23.79 17.36 -25.74
N PHE A 16 24.30 17.83 -24.59
CA PHE A 16 25.69 18.15 -24.27
C PHE A 16 26.06 17.78 -22.83
N ALA A 17 27.24 17.17 -22.68
CA ALA A 17 27.93 17.00 -21.41
C ALA A 17 28.60 18.33 -21.01
N GLN A 18 28.33 18.79 -19.79
CA GLN A 18 29.25 19.64 -19.04
C GLN A 18 29.71 18.86 -17.81
N THR A 19 31.02 18.67 -17.73
CA THR A 19 31.74 18.05 -16.64
C THR A 19 31.75 18.97 -15.42
N THR A 20 30.95 18.66 -14.42
CA THR A 20 31.14 19.11 -13.04
C THR A 20 31.63 17.93 -12.21
N LEU A 21 32.77 18.15 -11.56
CA LEU A 21 33.41 17.24 -10.62
C LEU A 21 32.42 16.85 -9.52
N ILE A 22 32.14 15.55 -9.44
CA ILE A 22 31.35 14.91 -8.39
C ILE A 22 32.27 14.75 -7.17
N PRO A 23 32.01 15.42 -6.03
CA PRO A 23 32.66 15.08 -4.77
C PRO A 23 32.15 13.71 -4.31
N GLU A 24 33.06 12.93 -3.73
CA GLU A 24 32.90 11.53 -3.36
C GLU A 24 31.57 11.19 -2.68
N LYS A 25 30.98 10.10 -3.14
CA LYS A 25 29.86 9.39 -2.53
C LYS A 25 30.11 9.24 -1.03
N PHE A 26 29.26 9.86 -0.21
CA PHE A 26 28.85 9.19 1.02
C PHE A 26 28.31 7.83 0.60
N GLN A 27 28.98 6.76 1.03
CA GLN A 27 28.39 5.44 1.01
C GLN A 27 26.99 5.60 1.61
N LYS A 28 25.94 5.23 0.87
CA LYS A 28 24.68 4.85 1.52
C LYS A 28 25.12 3.95 2.68
N PRO A 29 24.75 4.24 3.93
CA PRO A 29 25.06 3.30 4.99
C PRO A 29 24.49 1.98 4.50
N VAL A 30 25.35 0.96 4.39
CA VAL A 30 24.86 -0.41 4.50
C VAL A 30 24.06 -0.35 5.79
N LYS A 31 22.72 -0.35 5.70
CA LYS A 31 21.84 -0.32 6.88
C LYS A 31 22.32 -1.50 7.71
N GLU A 32 23.11 -1.25 8.76
CA GLU A 32 23.40 -2.25 9.77
C GLU A 32 22.03 -2.56 10.35
N LEU A 33 21.52 -3.73 10.01
CA LEU A 33 20.30 -4.29 10.58
C LEU A 33 20.46 -4.17 12.10
N PRO A 34 19.51 -3.57 12.82
CA PRO A 34 19.47 -3.61 14.26
C PRO A 34 19.36 -5.08 14.69
N GLY A 35 20.49 -5.72 14.91
CA GLY A 35 20.59 -7.01 15.56
C GLY A 35 20.23 -6.86 17.03
N LYS A 36 18.96 -6.58 17.34
CA LYS A 36 18.44 -6.84 18.68
C LYS A 36 18.32 -8.35 18.79
N HIS A 37 19.23 -8.92 19.56
CA HIS A 37 19.42 -10.35 19.78
C HIS A 37 18.12 -11.13 19.90
N LEU A 38 17.99 -12.19 19.09
CA LEU A 38 17.07 -13.30 19.32
C LEU A 38 17.48 -14.01 20.62
N SER A 39 16.96 -13.56 21.76
CA SER A 39 16.95 -14.40 22.97
C SER A 39 15.72 -15.31 22.90
N ILE A 40 15.84 -16.46 22.25
CA ILE A 40 14.84 -17.53 22.41
C ILE A 40 15.13 -18.21 23.75
N GLU A 41 14.74 -17.63 24.88
CA GLU A 41 14.70 -18.34 26.15
C GLU A 41 13.25 -18.63 26.56
N ASN A 42 12.74 -19.79 26.12
CA ASN A 42 12.10 -20.81 26.96
C ASN A 42 11.18 -21.72 26.13
N THR A 43 11.74 -22.82 25.62
CA THR A 43 11.09 -24.12 25.79
C THR A 43 12.15 -25.18 26.06
N THR A 44 11.87 -26.05 27.02
CA THR A 44 12.76 -27.08 27.55
C THR A 44 13.07 -28.17 26.51
N THR A 45 13.96 -27.89 25.57
CA THR A 45 14.55 -28.86 24.65
C THR A 45 15.98 -28.45 24.34
N ALA A 46 16.90 -29.42 24.32
CA ALA A 46 18.32 -29.23 24.13
C ALA A 46 18.65 -28.35 22.91
N TRP A 47 19.46 -27.33 23.14
CA TRP A 47 19.90 -26.32 22.18
C TRP A 47 20.65 -26.94 21.00
N VAL A 48 20.08 -26.76 19.80
CA VAL A 48 20.69 -27.12 18.52
C VAL A 48 21.21 -25.83 17.90
N ASP A 49 22.36 -25.87 17.21
CA ASP A 49 22.87 -24.79 16.36
C ASP A 49 21.69 -24.12 15.61
N THR A 50 21.40 -22.86 15.93
CA THR A 50 20.25 -22.16 15.37
C THR A 50 20.64 -21.50 14.06
N THR A 51 19.99 -21.91 12.99
CA THR A 51 20.06 -21.24 11.68
C THR A 51 18.81 -20.39 11.52
N VAL A 52 18.97 -19.13 11.11
CA VAL A 52 17.89 -18.18 10.86
C VAL A 52 17.98 -17.72 9.42
N GLU A 53 16.84 -17.71 8.71
CA GLU A 53 16.76 -17.26 7.32
C GLU A 53 15.85 -16.05 7.19
N TYR A 54 16.35 -15.00 6.54
CA TYR A 54 15.61 -13.81 6.18
C TYR A 54 15.57 -13.63 4.67
N CYS A 55 14.41 -13.26 4.16
CA CYS A 55 14.15 -13.06 2.75
C CYS A 55 13.79 -11.59 2.52
N LEU A 56 14.44 -11.01 1.51
CA LEU A 56 14.13 -9.72 0.94
C LEU A 56 13.23 -9.92 -0.28
N TYR A 57 12.22 -9.08 -0.41
CA TYR A 57 11.29 -9.07 -1.52
C TYR A 57 11.20 -7.66 -2.09
N ASN A 58 11.07 -7.60 -3.41
CA ASN A 58 10.74 -6.38 -4.13
C ASN A 58 9.27 -6.39 -4.55
N TRP A 59 8.66 -5.21 -4.57
CA TRP A 59 7.28 -5.06 -5.02
C TRP A 59 7.20 -4.99 -6.54
N ASP A 60 6.50 -5.95 -7.17
CA ASP A 60 6.17 -5.86 -8.60
C ASP A 60 4.92 -5.00 -8.78
N THR A 61 5.13 -3.77 -9.26
CA THR A 61 4.05 -2.80 -9.52
C THR A 61 3.08 -3.21 -10.63
N LEU A 62 3.48 -4.12 -11.54
CA LEU A 62 2.61 -4.56 -12.64
C LEU A 62 1.62 -5.63 -12.19
N THR A 63 2.05 -6.51 -11.27
CA THR A 63 1.23 -7.62 -10.78
C THR A 63 0.69 -7.37 -9.37
N ALA A 64 1.12 -6.30 -8.70
CA ALA A 64 0.81 -5.98 -7.31
C ALA A 64 1.15 -7.13 -6.35
N THR A 65 2.34 -7.73 -6.52
CA THR A 65 2.80 -8.87 -5.71
C THR A 65 4.26 -8.73 -5.28
N TRP A 66 4.61 -9.29 -4.12
CA TRP A 66 6.00 -9.42 -3.67
C TRP A 66 6.74 -10.51 -4.47
N VAL A 67 7.94 -10.19 -4.94
CA VAL A 67 8.83 -11.11 -5.66
C VAL A 67 10.14 -11.26 -4.87
N ASN A 68 10.66 -12.48 -4.78
CA ASN A 68 11.94 -12.76 -4.14
C ASN A 68 13.08 -11.91 -4.73
N ASP A 69 13.94 -11.39 -3.87
CA ASP A 69 15.15 -10.65 -4.26
C ASP A 69 16.41 -11.31 -3.68
N ASP A 70 16.61 -11.18 -2.37
CA ASP A 70 17.76 -11.74 -1.65
C ASP A 70 17.34 -12.66 -0.50
N LYS A 71 18.23 -13.58 -0.13
CA LYS A 71 18.08 -14.42 1.05
C LYS A 71 19.36 -14.45 1.86
N TYR A 72 19.22 -14.19 3.16
CA TYR A 72 20.29 -14.15 4.14
C TYR A 72 20.11 -15.28 5.14
N THR A 73 21.11 -16.17 5.22
CA THR A 73 21.15 -17.25 6.20
C THR A 73 22.20 -16.94 7.25
N TYR A 74 21.83 -17.02 8.52
CA TYR A 74 22.71 -16.75 9.66
C TYR A 74 22.81 -17.99 10.54
N THR A 75 24.01 -18.32 11.02
CA THR A 75 24.25 -19.41 11.97
C THR A 75 24.98 -18.88 13.18
N TYR A 76 24.57 -19.33 14.37
CA TYR A 76 25.10 -18.87 15.64
C TYR A 76 25.65 -20.02 16.48
N ASP A 77 26.59 -19.71 17.37
CA ASP A 77 27.01 -20.63 18.43
C ASP A 77 26.04 -20.59 19.63
N ASN A 78 26.29 -21.45 20.63
CA ASN A 78 25.47 -21.53 21.84
C ASN A 78 25.56 -20.29 22.76
N ASN A 79 26.52 -19.38 22.52
CA ASN A 79 26.64 -18.12 23.24
C ASN A 79 25.94 -16.97 22.48
N GLY A 80 25.32 -17.25 21.33
CA GLY A 80 24.69 -16.26 20.47
C GLY A 80 25.67 -15.47 19.60
N ASN A 81 26.94 -15.90 19.50
CA ASN A 81 27.88 -15.29 18.58
C ASN A 81 27.58 -15.80 17.16
N GLN A 82 27.52 -14.88 16.20
CA GLN A 82 27.32 -15.24 14.79
C GLN A 82 28.56 -15.95 14.26
N LEU A 83 28.42 -17.18 13.76
CA LEU A 83 29.53 -17.96 13.19
C LEU A 83 29.64 -17.79 11.67
N GLU A 84 28.49 -17.71 11.00
CA GLU A 84 28.41 -17.69 9.56
C GLU A 84 27.21 -16.85 9.09
N GLN A 85 27.41 -16.19 7.94
CA GLN A 85 26.34 -15.56 7.19
C GLN A 85 26.53 -15.87 5.70
N ILE A 86 25.47 -16.26 5.03
CA ILE A 86 25.46 -16.57 3.60
C ILE A 86 24.40 -15.70 2.92
N TRP A 87 24.81 -15.01 1.86
CA TRP A 87 23.94 -14.21 1.00
C TRP A 87 23.64 -15.02 -0.25
N HIS A 88 22.37 -15.02 -0.64
CA HIS A 88 21.89 -15.60 -1.89
C HIS A 88 21.08 -14.54 -2.62
N TYR A 89 21.18 -14.53 -3.95
CA TYR A 89 20.28 -13.76 -4.80
C TYR A 89 19.29 -14.70 -5.50
N TRP A 90 18.13 -14.16 -5.85
CA TRP A 90 17.12 -14.85 -6.64
C TRP A 90 17.41 -14.70 -8.13
N ASP A 91 17.61 -15.81 -8.84
CA ASP A 91 17.88 -15.78 -10.30
C ASP A 91 16.61 -15.72 -11.18
N GLY A 92 15.43 -15.61 -10.55
CA GLY A 92 14.11 -15.73 -11.18
C GLY A 92 13.47 -17.12 -11.02
N SER A 93 14.22 -18.13 -10.59
CA SER A 93 13.73 -19.51 -10.44
C SER A 93 14.29 -20.26 -9.22
N THR A 94 15.54 -20.00 -8.85
CA THR A 94 16.24 -20.63 -7.73
C THR A 94 17.12 -19.63 -7.00
N TRP A 95 17.40 -19.93 -5.73
CA TRP A 95 18.38 -19.19 -4.93
C TRP A 95 19.80 -19.58 -5.34
N ALA A 96 20.62 -18.60 -5.72
CA ALA A 96 22.02 -18.77 -6.06
C ALA A 96 22.91 -18.11 -5.01
N ASN A 97 24.01 -18.76 -4.63
CA ASN A 97 25.00 -18.23 -3.71
C ASN A 97 25.64 -16.95 -4.26
N ASP A 98 25.87 -15.98 -3.38
CA ASP A 98 26.56 -14.72 -3.69
C ASP A 98 27.82 -14.53 -2.84
N GLU A 99 27.62 -14.21 -1.56
CA GLU A 99 28.68 -13.90 -0.60
C GLU A 99 28.55 -14.77 0.64
N ARG A 100 29.68 -15.01 1.30
CA ARG A 100 29.76 -15.75 2.56
C ARG A 100 30.71 -15.06 3.51
N PHE A 101 30.28 -14.96 4.76
CA PHE A 101 31.03 -14.37 5.85
C PHE A 101 31.19 -15.37 6.98
N THR A 102 32.41 -15.53 7.48
CA THR A 102 32.69 -16.39 8.64
C THR A 102 33.39 -15.61 9.73
N TYR A 103 33.02 -15.90 10.97
CA TYR A 103 33.42 -15.16 12.16
C TYR A 103 34.06 -16.12 13.17
N THR A 104 35.20 -15.72 13.73
CA THR A 104 35.93 -16.50 14.74
C THR A 104 36.17 -15.66 15.98
N TYR A 105 35.90 -16.24 17.14
CA TYR A 105 35.99 -15.58 18.44
C TYR A 105 37.07 -16.20 19.31
N ASP A 106 37.63 -15.40 20.21
CA ASP A 106 38.49 -15.91 21.29
C ASP A 106 37.66 -16.50 22.45
N ILE A 107 38.35 -16.96 23.50
CA ILE A 107 37.71 -17.55 24.69
C ILE A 107 36.89 -16.55 25.52
N ASN A 108 37.07 -15.25 25.29
CA ASN A 108 36.36 -14.17 25.96
C ASN A 108 35.20 -13.64 25.09
N ASN A 109 34.87 -14.32 23.98
CA ASN A 109 33.88 -13.91 22.97
C ASN A 109 34.23 -12.61 22.22
N ASN A 110 35.51 -12.24 22.13
CA ASN A 110 35.93 -11.14 21.26
C ASN A 110 36.10 -11.65 19.83
N LEU A 111 35.59 -10.92 18.83
CA LEU A 111 35.72 -11.25 17.41
C LEU A 111 37.18 -11.04 16.96
N ILE A 112 37.92 -12.12 16.71
CA ILE A 112 39.34 -12.04 16.34
C ILE A 112 39.60 -12.19 14.85
N GLU A 113 38.69 -12.82 14.10
CA GLU A 113 38.79 -12.93 12.65
C GLU A 113 37.41 -12.88 12.00
N TYR A 114 37.32 -12.14 10.90
CA TYR A 114 36.18 -12.11 10.00
C TYR A 114 36.68 -12.24 8.57
N ILE A 115 36.10 -13.15 7.79
CA ILE A 115 36.50 -13.43 6.41
C ILE A 115 35.29 -13.23 5.50
N GLY A 116 35.46 -12.43 4.45
CA GLY A 116 34.50 -12.31 3.34
C GLY A 116 34.94 -13.15 2.15
N GLN A 117 34.00 -13.89 1.57
CA GLN A 117 34.18 -14.77 0.42
C GLN A 117 33.10 -14.50 -0.61
N TYR A 118 33.43 -14.67 -1.89
CA TYR A 118 32.45 -14.63 -2.98
C TYR A 118 32.31 -16.02 -3.61
N TRP A 119 31.16 -16.29 -4.24
CA TRP A 119 30.91 -17.51 -4.97
C TRP A 119 31.41 -17.40 -6.42
N ASP A 120 32.27 -18.33 -6.87
CA ASP A 120 32.77 -18.33 -8.26
C ASP A 120 31.91 -19.14 -9.24
N GLY A 121 30.76 -19.64 -8.78
CA GLY A 121 29.90 -20.58 -9.50
C GLY A 121 30.10 -22.05 -9.09
N SER A 122 31.16 -22.36 -8.34
CA SER A 122 31.48 -23.73 -7.93
C SER A 122 32.02 -23.86 -6.50
N THR A 123 32.77 -22.87 -6.02
CA THR A 123 33.40 -22.87 -4.70
C THR A 123 33.43 -21.46 -4.11
N TRP A 124 33.52 -21.38 -2.78
CA TRP A 124 33.73 -20.12 -2.06
C TRP A 124 35.20 -19.70 -2.16
N VAL A 125 35.44 -18.51 -2.72
CA VAL A 125 36.77 -17.94 -2.88
C VAL A 125 36.92 -16.76 -1.92
N SER A 126 37.98 -16.78 -1.11
CA SER A 126 38.30 -15.68 -0.20
C SER A 126 38.53 -14.38 -0.95
N SER A 127 37.98 -13.28 -0.42
CA SER A 127 38.15 -11.93 -0.97
C SER A 127 39.00 -11.07 -0.03
N TYR A 128 38.58 -10.96 1.23
CA TYR A 128 39.24 -10.14 2.22
C TYR A 128 39.05 -10.72 3.63
N ARG A 129 39.86 -10.25 4.58
CA ARG A 129 39.65 -10.53 5.99
C ARG A 129 40.00 -9.36 6.89
N TYR A 130 39.38 -9.34 8.06
CA TYR A 130 39.79 -8.55 9.21
C TYR A 130 40.37 -9.47 10.28
N THR A 131 41.47 -9.05 10.92
CA THR A 131 41.98 -9.68 12.15
C THR A 131 42.12 -8.65 13.25
N SER A 132 41.68 -8.99 14.45
CA SER A 132 41.58 -8.06 15.57
C SER A 132 42.38 -8.53 16.78
N THR A 133 42.93 -7.58 17.53
CA THR A 133 43.60 -7.84 18.81
C THR A 133 43.03 -6.94 19.89
N TYR A 134 43.03 -7.44 21.13
CA TYR A 134 42.36 -6.82 22.26
C TYR A 134 43.31 -6.65 23.44
N ASP A 135 43.07 -5.62 24.26
CA ASP A 135 43.75 -5.45 25.54
C ASP A 135 43.17 -6.38 26.63
N GLY A 136 43.72 -6.31 27.85
CA GLY A 136 43.25 -7.11 28.98
C GLY A 136 41.87 -6.74 29.51
N ASN A 137 41.29 -5.62 29.08
CA ASN A 137 39.95 -5.17 29.43
C ASN A 137 38.92 -5.53 28.34
N GLY A 138 39.35 -6.16 27.23
CA GLY A 138 38.48 -6.50 26.10
C GLY A 138 38.26 -5.35 25.11
N ASN A 139 39.04 -4.27 25.18
CA ASN A 139 38.97 -3.21 24.18
C ASN A 139 39.81 -3.60 22.96
N GLU A 140 39.28 -3.41 21.75
CA GLU A 140 40.01 -3.69 20.51
C GLU A 140 41.12 -2.64 20.33
N ILE A 141 42.38 -3.07 20.22
CA ILE A 141 43.53 -2.16 20.10
C ILE A 141 44.12 -2.09 18.69
N GLU A 142 43.90 -3.13 17.89
CA GLU A 142 44.32 -3.16 16.49
C GLU A 142 43.37 -4.02 15.65
N ARG A 143 42.98 -3.51 14.48
CA ARG A 143 42.25 -4.24 13.43
C ARG A 143 43.00 -4.13 12.11
N ILE A 144 43.33 -5.24 11.47
CA ILE A 144 44.06 -5.26 10.20
C ILE A 144 43.13 -5.76 9.10
N TYR A 145 43.03 -5.02 8.00
CA TYR A 145 42.36 -5.47 6.77
C TYR A 145 43.38 -6.03 5.77
N GLN A 146 43.07 -7.20 5.23
CA GLN A 146 43.91 -7.87 4.25
C GLN A 146 43.08 -8.33 3.05
N ASN A 147 43.63 -8.17 1.85
CA ASN A 147 43.05 -8.71 0.61
C ASN A 147 43.64 -10.09 0.33
N TRP A 148 42.85 -10.95 -0.32
CA TRP A 148 43.31 -12.22 -0.85
C TRP A 148 43.90 -12.04 -2.25
N ASP A 149 45.14 -12.49 -2.47
CA ASP A 149 45.79 -12.41 -3.80
C ASP A 149 45.61 -13.70 -4.65
N GLY A 150 44.83 -14.67 -4.15
CA GLY A 150 44.70 -16.00 -4.73
C GLY A 150 45.54 -17.07 -4.01
N SER A 151 46.49 -16.67 -3.16
CA SER A 151 47.41 -17.58 -2.47
C SER A 151 47.74 -17.19 -1.03
N THR A 152 47.83 -15.89 -0.74
CA THR A 152 48.19 -15.34 0.57
C THR A 152 47.38 -14.09 0.89
N TRP A 153 47.30 -13.77 2.18
CA TRP A 153 46.68 -12.54 2.67
C TRP A 153 47.69 -11.39 2.64
N VAL A 154 47.35 -10.33 1.91
CA VAL A 154 48.19 -9.13 1.76
C VAL A 154 47.53 -7.97 2.48
N SER A 155 48.25 -7.37 3.44
CA SER A 155 47.78 -6.21 4.19
C SER A 155 47.46 -5.02 3.29
N SER A 156 46.39 -4.29 3.62
CA SER A 156 45.97 -3.07 2.91
C SER A 156 45.97 -1.86 3.84
N TYR A 157 45.23 -1.93 4.94
CA TYR A 157 45.19 -0.89 5.97
C TYR A 157 45.03 -1.52 7.34
N ARG A 158 45.35 -0.76 8.39
CA ARG A 158 45.03 -1.11 9.76
C ARG A 158 44.40 0.06 10.49
N TYR A 159 43.66 -0.29 11.54
CA TYR A 159 43.19 0.62 12.56
C TYR A 159 43.91 0.33 13.87
N THR A 160 44.30 1.38 14.59
CA THR A 160 44.79 1.27 15.97
C THR A 160 43.98 2.18 16.87
N TYR A 161 43.66 1.68 18.06
CA TYR A 161 42.77 2.36 19.00
C TYR A 161 43.49 2.59 20.34
N THR A 162 43.29 3.78 20.92
CA THR A 162 43.80 4.12 22.25
C THR A 162 42.63 4.51 23.15
N TYR A 163 42.68 4.04 24.39
CA TYR A 163 41.63 4.24 25.38
C TYR A 163 42.16 4.98 26.62
N ASP A 164 41.28 5.72 27.28
CA ASP A 164 41.56 6.26 28.61
C ASP A 164 41.42 5.18 29.71
N SER A 165 41.58 5.57 30.99
CA SER A 165 41.46 4.64 32.11
C SER A 165 40.05 4.11 32.36
N ASN A 166 39.03 4.71 31.75
CA ASN A 166 37.63 4.31 31.85
C ASN A 166 37.19 3.49 30.62
N SER A 167 38.12 3.08 29.75
CA SER A 167 37.85 2.40 28.48
C SER A 167 37.08 3.25 27.46
N ASN A 168 37.11 4.59 27.56
CA ASN A 168 36.61 5.44 26.48
C ASN A 168 37.65 5.54 25.37
N GLN A 169 37.24 5.39 24.11
CA GLN A 169 38.15 5.48 22.96
C GLN A 169 38.56 6.94 22.71
N ILE A 170 39.81 7.29 22.99
CA ILE A 170 40.31 8.67 22.83
C ILE A 170 41.05 8.91 21.53
N GLU A 171 41.53 7.87 20.85
CA GLU A 171 42.18 7.98 19.55
C GLU A 171 41.89 6.76 18.67
N TRP A 172 41.60 7.00 17.39
CA TRP A 172 41.45 5.97 16.35
C TRP A 172 42.25 6.40 15.12
N ILE A 173 43.29 5.65 14.78
CA ILE A 173 44.18 5.96 13.65
C ILE A 173 43.97 4.93 12.55
N ASN A 174 43.83 5.39 11.31
CA ASN A 174 43.95 4.57 10.11
C ASN A 174 45.35 4.73 9.48
N GLN A 175 45.94 3.60 9.11
CA GLN A 175 47.22 3.57 8.42
C GLN A 175 47.15 2.65 7.20
N ASN A 176 47.69 3.10 6.08
CA ASN A 176 47.78 2.32 4.85
C ASN A 176 49.09 1.52 4.81
N TRP A 177 49.06 0.36 4.17
CA TRP A 177 50.21 -0.49 3.92
C TRP A 177 50.91 -0.07 2.62
N ASP A 178 52.19 0.25 2.68
CA ASP A 178 52.98 0.61 1.49
C ASP A 178 53.70 -0.58 0.83
N GLY A 179 53.49 -1.79 1.36
CA GLY A 179 54.24 -3.01 1.00
C GLY A 179 55.33 -3.39 2.00
N SER A 180 55.70 -2.50 2.92
CA SER A 180 56.79 -2.71 3.89
C SER A 180 56.52 -2.13 5.28
N THR A 181 55.85 -0.98 5.36
CA THR A 181 55.54 -0.26 6.61
C THR A 181 54.14 0.31 6.59
N TRP A 182 53.63 0.62 7.78
CA TRP A 182 52.35 1.30 7.97
C TRP A 182 52.55 2.81 7.93
N VAL A 183 51.83 3.49 7.03
CA VAL A 183 51.89 4.94 6.85
C VAL A 183 50.56 5.54 7.29
N ASN A 184 50.63 6.58 8.13
CA ASN A 184 49.45 7.32 8.59
C ASN A 184 48.60 7.84 7.43
N ASN A 185 47.28 7.75 7.59
CA ASN A 185 46.31 8.27 6.63
C ASN A 185 45.42 9.33 7.28
N TRP A 186 44.66 8.93 8.29
CA TRP A 186 43.80 9.82 9.07
C TRP A 186 43.69 9.36 10.52
N ARG A 187 43.22 10.24 11.40
CA ARG A 187 42.84 9.88 12.77
C ARG A 187 41.60 10.62 13.24
N TYR A 188 40.93 10.03 14.21
CA TYR A 188 40.01 10.70 15.11
C TYR A 188 40.61 10.85 16.50
N THR A 189 40.34 11.97 17.15
CA THR A 189 40.55 12.15 18.60
C THR A 189 39.25 12.54 19.27
N SER A 190 38.94 11.93 20.40
CA SER A 190 37.69 12.15 21.13
C SER A 190 37.94 12.71 22.53
N THR A 191 37.03 13.56 23.00
CA THR A 191 37.00 14.00 24.40
C THR A 191 35.63 13.70 25.03
N TYR A 192 35.65 13.48 26.34
CA TYR A 192 34.49 13.01 27.10
C TYR A 192 34.25 13.89 28.31
N ASP A 193 32.98 14.03 28.71
CA ASP A 193 32.61 14.65 29.97
C ASP A 193 32.88 13.72 31.18
N SER A 194 32.54 14.18 32.38
CA SER A 194 32.72 13.39 33.61
C SER A 194 31.78 12.18 33.72
N ASN A 195 30.72 12.13 32.93
CA ASN A 195 29.75 11.03 32.88
C ASN A 195 30.12 9.99 31.82
N GLY A 196 31.17 10.23 31.02
CA GLY A 196 31.59 9.35 29.94
C GLY A 196 30.87 9.61 28.62
N ASN A 197 30.11 10.71 28.49
CA ASN A 197 29.52 11.09 27.20
C ASN A 197 30.56 11.76 26.32
N GLN A 198 30.63 11.39 25.05
CA GLN A 198 31.56 12.00 24.10
C GLN A 198 31.09 13.42 23.76
N ILE A 199 31.89 14.45 24.03
CA ILE A 199 31.50 15.85 23.80
C ILE A 199 32.18 16.47 22.59
N GLU A 200 33.26 15.88 22.10
CA GLU A 200 33.98 16.34 20.90
C GLU A 200 34.62 15.16 20.17
N GLN A 201 34.59 15.21 18.84
CA GLN A 201 35.40 14.38 17.95
C GLN A 201 36.07 15.24 16.89
N ILE A 202 37.37 15.06 16.68
CA ILE A 202 38.11 15.78 15.63
C ILE A 202 38.67 14.79 14.63
N TYR A 203 38.35 14.97 13.36
CA TYR A 203 38.96 14.25 12.24
C TYR A 203 40.16 15.01 11.68
N GLN A 204 41.27 14.31 11.52
CA GLN A 204 42.51 14.88 10.98
C GLN A 204 43.11 13.97 9.91
N THR A 205 43.68 14.57 8.87
CA THR A 205 44.41 13.87 7.81
C THR A 205 45.91 14.01 7.99
N TRP A 206 46.67 13.06 7.46
CA TRP A 206 48.12 13.08 7.51
C TRP A 206 48.70 13.76 6.26
N ASP A 207 49.51 14.79 6.45
CA ASP A 207 50.16 15.50 5.34
C ASP A 207 51.54 14.93 4.92
N GLY A 208 51.96 13.83 5.57
CA GLY A 208 53.29 13.24 5.44
C GLY A 208 54.21 13.54 6.62
N SER A 209 53.90 14.56 7.44
CA SER A 209 54.73 15.01 8.56
C SER A 209 53.96 15.38 9.83
N ALA A 210 52.69 15.80 9.69
CA ALA A 210 51.84 16.25 10.78
C ALA A 210 50.37 15.90 10.50
N TRP A 211 49.58 15.88 11.58
CA TRP A 211 48.13 15.77 11.52
C TRP A 211 47.52 17.15 11.28
N VAL A 212 46.70 17.26 10.23
CA VAL A 212 46.01 18.48 9.84
C VAL A 212 44.51 18.30 10.07
N SER A 213 43.90 19.22 10.83
CA SER A 213 42.47 19.21 11.08
C SER A 213 41.65 19.35 9.79
N SER A 214 40.52 18.65 9.74
CA SER A 214 39.61 18.66 8.59
C SER A 214 38.18 18.99 9.01
N TYR A 215 37.57 18.20 9.90
CA TYR A 215 36.28 18.55 10.51
C TYR A 215 36.24 18.16 11.98
N ARG A 216 35.26 18.72 12.69
CA ARG A 216 34.98 18.45 14.09
C ARG A 216 33.49 18.32 14.31
N ASP A 217 33.14 17.38 15.17
CA ASP A 217 31.80 17.23 15.72
C ASP A 217 31.81 17.54 17.21
N THR A 218 30.79 18.26 17.68
CA THR A 218 30.55 18.50 19.12
C THR A 218 29.15 18.05 19.49
N TYR A 219 29.00 17.47 20.68
CA TYR A 219 27.76 16.85 21.12
C TYR A 219 27.28 17.45 22.44
N THR A 220 25.97 17.69 22.53
CA THR A 220 25.31 18.18 23.75
C THR A 220 24.29 17.15 24.21
N TYR A 221 24.21 16.95 25.53
CA TYR A 221 23.34 15.97 26.16
C TYR A 221 22.37 16.63 27.14
N ASP A 222 21.20 16.02 27.32
CA ASP A 222 20.28 16.38 28.40
C ASP A 222 20.75 15.83 29.77
N SER A 223 19.96 16.07 30.82
CA SER A 223 20.27 15.57 32.16
C SER A 223 20.17 14.04 32.33
N ASN A 224 19.51 13.36 31.39
CA ASN A 224 19.35 11.91 31.37
C ASN A 224 20.46 11.22 30.55
N GLY A 225 21.34 11.99 29.90
CA GLY A 225 22.40 11.47 29.05
C GLY A 225 21.98 11.21 27.61
N ASN A 226 20.80 11.66 27.18
CA ASN A 226 20.39 11.57 25.78
C ASN A 226 21.05 12.69 24.98
N GLN A 227 21.59 12.37 23.80
CA GLN A 227 22.17 13.37 22.91
C GLN A 227 21.05 14.24 22.33
N ILE A 228 21.05 15.53 22.58
CA ILE A 228 20.01 16.45 22.07
C ILE A 228 20.48 17.31 20.90
N GLU A 229 21.80 17.43 20.71
CA GLU A 229 22.37 18.21 19.63
C GLU A 229 23.75 17.67 19.20
N GLN A 230 24.00 17.70 17.89
CA GLN A 230 25.33 17.58 17.29
C GLN A 230 25.56 18.76 16.35
N ILE A 231 26.75 19.36 16.44
CA ILE A 231 27.20 20.40 15.50
C ILE A 231 28.41 19.87 14.76
N ASN A 232 28.35 19.89 13.42
CA ASN A 232 29.44 19.58 12.52
C ASN A 232 30.09 20.90 12.06
N GLN A 233 31.42 20.93 12.05
CA GLN A 233 32.20 22.10 11.65
C GLN A 233 33.38 21.70 10.77
N ASN A 234 33.61 22.45 9.71
CA ASN A 234 34.76 22.28 8.83
C ASN A 234 35.92 23.18 9.26
N TRP A 235 37.15 22.73 9.03
CA TRP A 235 38.36 23.51 9.26
C TRP A 235 38.71 24.36 8.04
N ASP A 236 38.83 25.67 8.23
CA ASP A 236 39.21 26.61 7.14
C ASP A 236 40.74 26.84 7.02
N GLY A 237 41.53 26.17 7.85
CA GLY A 237 42.97 26.41 7.99
C GLY A 237 43.36 27.20 9.24
N SER A 238 42.40 27.90 9.87
CA SER A 238 42.62 28.77 11.03
C SER A 238 41.52 28.73 12.09
N SER A 239 40.28 28.41 11.70
CA SER A 239 39.10 28.34 12.56
C SER A 239 38.16 27.21 12.14
N TRP A 240 37.31 26.80 13.08
CA TRP A 240 36.17 25.93 12.84
C TRP A 240 34.99 26.76 12.33
N VAL A 241 34.38 26.34 11.25
CA VAL A 241 33.22 26.98 10.61
C VAL A 241 32.08 25.98 10.59
N ASP A 242 30.92 26.39 11.08
CA ASP A 242 29.69 25.58 11.08
C ASP A 242 29.35 25.07 9.68
N SER A 243 28.92 23.81 9.60
CA SER A 243 28.53 23.17 8.34
C SER A 243 27.22 22.40 8.45
N GLY A 244 27.00 21.69 9.55
CA GLY A 244 25.81 20.87 9.77
C GLY A 244 25.38 20.86 11.22
N ARG A 245 24.10 20.60 11.45
CA ARG A 245 23.53 20.46 12.80
C ARG A 245 22.46 19.39 12.80
N TRP A 246 22.48 18.57 13.85
CA TRP A 246 21.41 17.64 14.17
C TRP A 246 20.80 18.00 15.52
N THR A 247 19.48 17.97 15.62
CA THR A 247 18.76 18.07 16.90
C THR A 247 17.88 16.84 17.10
N PHE A 248 17.79 16.36 18.34
CA PHE A 248 17.08 15.13 18.68
C PHE A 248 16.05 15.39 19.79
N THR A 249 14.87 14.81 19.63
CA THR A 249 13.78 14.89 20.59
C THR A 249 13.39 13.49 21.06
N TYR A 250 13.10 13.36 22.35
CA TYR A 250 12.78 12.10 23.00
C TYR A 250 11.41 12.16 23.69
N ASP A 251 10.73 11.02 23.78
CA ASP A 251 9.52 10.87 24.60
C ASP A 251 9.87 10.75 26.09
N SER A 252 8.84 10.56 26.94
CA SER A 252 9.03 10.38 28.39
C SER A 252 9.71 9.08 28.79
N ASN A 253 9.76 8.09 27.89
CA ASN A 253 10.39 6.80 28.09
C ASN A 253 11.86 6.80 27.60
N GLY A 254 12.32 7.89 26.97
CA GLY A 254 13.67 8.01 26.42
C GLY A 254 13.80 7.48 25.00
N ASN A 255 12.69 7.19 24.30
CA ASN A 255 12.74 6.81 22.89
C ASN A 255 12.89 8.05 22.02
N GLN A 256 13.77 8.02 21.02
CA GLN A 256 13.96 9.13 20.08
C GLN A 256 12.77 9.21 19.12
N ILE A 257 11.97 10.26 19.21
CA ILE A 257 10.77 10.43 18.37
C ILE A 257 11.01 11.35 17.17
N GLU A 258 12.07 12.17 17.19
CA GLU A 258 12.39 13.08 16.10
C GLU A 258 13.90 13.34 16.02
N SER A 259 14.44 13.40 14.81
CA SER A 259 15.71 14.04 14.50
C SER A 259 15.57 14.97 13.31
N ILE A 260 16.18 16.16 13.40
CA ILE A 260 16.17 17.15 12.32
C ILE A 260 17.60 17.44 11.92
N ARG A 261 17.88 17.39 10.62
CA ARG A 261 19.15 17.82 10.04
C ARG A 261 19.01 19.22 9.46
N GLN A 262 19.99 20.07 9.75
CA GLN A 262 20.10 21.42 9.22
C GLN A 262 21.49 21.65 8.61
N GLU A 263 21.55 22.49 7.59
CA GLU A 263 22.79 23.01 7.02
C GLU A 263 23.03 24.46 7.41
N TRP A 264 24.30 24.86 7.42
CA TRP A 264 24.69 26.24 7.66
C TRP A 264 24.81 27.03 6.35
N ASP A 265 24.04 28.11 6.22
CA ASP A 265 24.08 28.98 5.02
C ASP A 265 25.16 30.09 5.09
N GLY A 266 25.97 30.09 6.14
CA GLY A 266 26.91 31.16 6.48
C GLY A 266 26.40 32.13 7.55
N SER A 267 25.11 32.11 7.87
CA SER A 267 24.46 33.01 8.82
C SER A 267 23.31 32.41 9.64
N ASN A 268 22.60 31.41 9.10
CA ASN A 268 21.48 30.75 9.73
C ASN A 268 21.52 29.23 9.48
N TRP A 269 20.86 28.49 10.37
CA TRP A 269 20.57 27.07 10.19
C TRP A 269 19.32 26.90 9.34
N VAL A 270 19.46 26.19 8.22
CA VAL A 270 18.38 25.89 7.28
C VAL A 270 18.07 24.40 7.37
N SER A 271 16.81 24.05 7.60
CA SER A 271 16.37 22.64 7.65
C SER A 271 16.57 21.95 6.30
N LEU A 272 17.01 20.69 6.34
CA LEU A 272 17.18 19.83 5.17
C LEU A 272 16.18 18.68 5.17
N ASP A 273 16.21 17.89 6.24
CA ASP A 273 15.44 16.67 6.36
C ASP A 273 15.11 16.38 7.84
N ARG A 274 14.10 15.54 8.02
CA ARG A 274 13.62 15.11 9.32
C ARG A 274 13.30 13.62 9.30
N TYR A 275 13.61 12.96 10.41
CA TYR A 275 13.19 11.61 10.71
C TYR A 275 12.27 11.62 11.92
N THR A 276 11.15 10.89 11.85
CA THR A 276 10.24 10.71 13.00
C THR A 276 9.97 9.25 13.25
N SER A 277 9.83 8.89 14.52
CA SER A 277 9.58 7.52 14.95
C SER A 277 8.34 7.42 15.81
N THR A 278 7.55 6.36 15.63
CA THR A 278 6.47 5.98 16.55
C THR A 278 6.79 4.65 17.23
N TYR A 279 6.22 4.42 18.41
CA TYR A 279 6.53 3.25 19.24
C TYR A 279 5.27 2.63 19.83
N ASP A 280 5.28 1.32 20.00
CA ASP A 280 4.24 0.58 20.72
C ASP A 280 4.35 0.78 22.25
N SER A 281 3.44 0.18 23.01
CA SER A 281 3.45 0.26 24.48
C SER A 281 4.64 -0.43 25.16
N ASN A 282 5.37 -1.27 24.43
CA ASN A 282 6.57 -1.98 24.88
C ASN A 282 7.87 -1.24 24.47
N GLY A 283 7.76 -0.12 23.74
CA GLY A 283 8.91 0.63 23.22
C GLY A 283 9.52 0.06 21.94
N ASN A 284 8.81 -0.82 21.22
CA ASN A 284 9.23 -1.28 19.89
C ASN A 284 8.82 -0.24 18.84
N GLN A 285 9.72 0.07 17.90
CA GLN A 285 9.48 1.11 16.90
C GLN A 285 8.49 0.62 15.85
N MET A 286 7.33 1.27 15.68
CA MET A 286 6.31 0.83 14.71
C MET A 286 6.50 1.47 13.34
N GLU A 287 6.90 2.73 13.30
CA GLU A 287 7.13 3.48 12.07
C GLU A 287 8.43 4.30 12.18
N TYR A 288 9.16 4.39 11.07
CA TYR A 288 10.26 5.31 10.86
C TYR A 288 10.04 6.08 9.55
N LEU A 289 9.72 7.36 9.67
CA LEU A 289 9.32 8.22 8.55
C LEU A 289 10.43 9.23 8.24
N TYR A 290 10.81 9.32 6.96
CA TYR A 290 11.71 10.35 6.44
C TYR A 290 10.94 11.41 5.64
N GLN A 291 11.27 12.66 5.89
CA GLN A 291 10.68 13.82 5.24
C GLN A 291 11.73 14.83 4.82
N GLU A 292 11.47 15.49 3.70
CA GLU A 292 12.33 16.53 3.14
C GLU A 292 11.74 17.91 3.37
N TRP A 293 12.60 18.90 3.58
CA TRP A 293 12.18 20.28 3.78
C TRP A 293 11.91 20.99 2.45
N ALA A 294 10.65 21.37 2.21
CA ALA A 294 10.25 22.13 1.03
C ALA A 294 10.24 23.65 1.26
N GLY A 295 11.06 24.16 2.19
CA GLY A 295 11.19 25.60 2.49
C GLY A 295 10.15 26.16 3.48
N SER A 296 8.95 25.58 3.53
CA SER A 296 7.90 25.97 4.50
C SER A 296 7.18 24.80 5.17
N THR A 297 7.31 23.60 4.61
CA THR A 297 6.59 22.39 5.04
C THR A 297 7.47 21.17 4.85
N TRP A 298 7.27 20.16 5.69
CA TRP A 298 7.85 18.84 5.53
C TRP A 298 7.04 18.04 4.52
N VAL A 299 7.71 17.39 3.58
CA VAL A 299 7.08 16.54 2.57
C VAL A 299 7.56 15.10 2.78
N ASN A 300 6.63 14.16 2.81
CA ASN A 300 6.93 12.74 2.93
C ASN A 300 7.80 12.27 1.76
N SER A 301 8.74 11.38 2.04
CA SER A 301 9.56 10.74 1.00
C SER A 301 9.51 9.22 1.11
N TRP A 302 9.88 8.64 2.24
CA TRP A 302 9.76 7.19 2.46
C TRP A 302 9.47 6.89 3.93
N ARG A 303 8.94 5.70 4.19
CA ARG A 303 8.80 5.16 5.54
C ARG A 303 9.15 3.68 5.62
N ASP A 304 9.58 3.28 6.80
CA ASP A 304 9.71 1.88 7.21
C ASP A 304 8.61 1.59 8.24
N THR A 305 7.87 0.49 8.09
CA THR A 305 6.95 -0.02 9.12
C THR A 305 7.41 -1.37 9.63
N TYR A 306 7.27 -1.62 10.93
CA TYR A 306 7.82 -2.79 11.59
C TYR A 306 6.75 -3.60 12.32
N THR A 307 6.84 -4.93 12.19
CA THR A 307 6.04 -5.88 12.96
C THR A 307 6.96 -6.72 13.83
N TYR A 308 6.50 -7.04 15.04
CA TYR A 308 7.25 -7.78 16.04
C TYR A 308 6.50 -9.04 16.49
N ASP A 309 7.24 -10.05 16.91
CA ASP A 309 6.67 -11.20 17.62
C ASP A 309 6.30 -10.82 19.08
N SER A 310 5.69 -11.75 19.80
CA SER A 310 5.30 -11.56 21.21
C SER A 310 6.47 -11.30 22.16
N ASN A 311 7.71 -11.54 21.73
CA ASN A 311 8.92 -11.31 22.50
C ASN A 311 9.59 -9.97 22.13
N GLY A 312 9.01 -9.20 21.20
CA GLY A 312 9.57 -7.94 20.71
C GLY A 312 10.71 -8.13 19.71
N ASN A 313 10.83 -9.31 19.10
CA ASN A 313 11.76 -9.52 17.98
C ASN A 313 11.10 -9.06 16.69
N PRO A 314 11.78 -8.27 15.86
CA PRO A 314 11.21 -7.82 14.62
C PRO A 314 11.14 -8.97 13.61
N ILE A 315 9.96 -9.18 13.01
CA ILE A 315 9.68 -10.30 12.10
C ILE A 315 9.36 -9.85 10.67
N GLU A 316 8.96 -8.58 10.50
CA GLU A 316 8.68 -8.00 9.20
C GLU A 316 8.93 -6.49 9.18
N TRP A 317 9.50 -6.03 8.07
CA TRP A 317 9.88 -4.66 7.78
C TRP A 317 9.38 -4.36 6.37
N ILE A 318 8.56 -3.33 6.20
CA ILE A 318 8.08 -2.91 4.89
C ILE A 318 8.59 -1.50 4.61
N TRP A 319 9.23 -1.34 3.46
CA TRP A 319 9.66 -0.05 2.92
C TRP A 319 8.62 0.45 1.94
N GLN A 320 8.23 1.71 2.12
CA GLN A 320 7.27 2.35 1.25
C GLN A 320 7.78 3.73 0.84
N ASP A 321 7.63 4.03 -0.45
CA ASP A 321 7.91 5.33 -1.02
C ASP A 321 6.61 6.15 -1.12
N TRP A 322 6.74 7.46 -0.99
CA TRP A 322 5.62 8.39 -1.15
C TRP A 322 5.49 8.83 -2.61
N ASP A 323 4.34 8.60 -3.23
CA ASP A 323 4.09 9.00 -4.63
C ASP A 323 3.53 10.43 -4.78
N GLY A 324 3.27 11.12 -3.67
CA GLY A 324 2.62 12.43 -3.62
C GLY A 324 1.23 12.41 -2.98
N SER A 325 0.57 11.25 -2.96
CA SER A 325 -0.79 11.04 -2.43
C SER A 325 -0.96 9.79 -1.56
N SER A 326 -0.14 8.76 -1.80
CA SER A 326 -0.23 7.45 -1.16
C SER A 326 1.16 6.84 -0.90
N TRP A 327 1.21 5.92 0.05
CA TRP A 327 2.37 5.08 0.31
C TRP A 327 2.37 3.87 -0.63
N MET A 328 3.42 3.73 -1.40
CA MET A 328 3.62 2.64 -2.36
C MET A 328 4.66 1.68 -1.81
N ASN A 329 4.36 0.38 -1.80
CA ASN A 329 5.32 -0.66 -1.44
C ASN A 329 6.54 -0.61 -2.38
N ASP A 330 7.73 -0.66 -1.79
CA ASP A 330 9.01 -0.75 -2.51
C ASP A 330 9.66 -2.11 -2.21
N GLY A 331 9.95 -2.36 -0.93
CA GLY A 331 10.58 -3.58 -0.48
C GLY A 331 9.95 -4.16 0.78
N ARG A 332 10.25 -5.43 1.05
CA ARG A 332 9.86 -6.12 2.28
C ARG A 332 10.98 -7.04 2.76
N TYR A 333 11.23 -7.06 4.06
CA TYR A 333 12.15 -7.99 4.69
C TYR A 333 11.46 -8.74 5.81
N ALA A 334 11.50 -10.06 5.72
CA ALA A 334 10.83 -10.94 6.66
C ALA A 334 11.62 -12.23 6.84
N LEU A 335 11.34 -12.97 7.90
CA LEU A 335 11.83 -14.35 8.04
C LEU A 335 11.32 -15.20 6.87
N CYS A 336 12.18 -15.98 6.20
CA CYS A 336 11.82 -16.73 4.99
C CYS A 336 10.67 -17.73 5.24
N ASP A 337 10.72 -18.44 6.38
CA ASP A 337 9.65 -19.35 6.80
C ASP A 337 8.42 -18.60 7.34
N TYR A 338 8.55 -17.32 7.67
CA TYR A 338 7.44 -16.49 8.14
C TYR A 338 6.53 -16.05 7.00
N VAL A 339 7.07 -15.84 5.79
CA VAL A 339 6.26 -15.59 4.57
C VAL A 339 5.48 -16.83 4.14
N ALA A 340 5.94 -18.03 4.53
CA ALA A 340 5.20 -19.29 4.36
C ALA A 340 4.25 -19.61 5.54
N ALA A 341 4.43 -18.98 6.71
CA ALA A 341 3.68 -19.26 7.94
C ALA A 341 2.58 -18.22 8.26
N PHE A 342 2.71 -16.98 7.78
CA PHE A 342 1.68 -15.95 7.84
C PHE A 342 1.50 -15.39 6.43
N GLY A 343 0.49 -15.88 5.73
CA GLY A 343 0.18 -15.47 4.36
C GLY A 343 -0.15 -13.98 4.24
N GLN A 344 -0.42 -13.54 3.01
CA GLN A 344 -0.87 -12.18 2.69
C GLN A 344 -1.96 -11.72 3.67
N LYS A 345 -1.88 -10.48 4.15
CA LYS A 345 -2.91 -9.86 4.97
C LYS A 345 -3.78 -8.91 4.15
N THR A 346 -5.06 -8.88 4.49
CA THR A 346 -6.08 -7.96 3.97
C THR A 346 -6.33 -6.89 5.01
N TYR A 347 -6.30 -5.62 4.60
CA TYR A 347 -6.61 -4.48 5.47
C TYR A 347 -8.12 -4.41 5.74
N VAL A 348 -8.50 -4.39 7.02
CA VAL A 348 -9.89 -4.41 7.51
C VAL A 348 -10.03 -3.40 8.67
N PRO A 349 -10.25 -2.11 8.39
CA PRO A 349 -10.20 -1.04 9.39
C PRO A 349 -11.44 -0.90 10.30
N ASP A 350 -12.54 -1.59 9.99
CA ASP A 350 -13.73 -1.58 10.84
C ASP A 350 -13.62 -2.67 11.90
N ASP A 351 -13.44 -2.26 13.16
CA ASP A 351 -13.34 -3.17 14.31
C ASP A 351 -14.49 -4.19 14.35
N ASN A 352 -15.73 -3.81 14.01
CA ASN A 352 -16.85 -4.77 14.06
C ASN A 352 -16.74 -5.81 12.94
N PHE A 353 -16.27 -5.41 11.77
CA PHE A 353 -16.03 -6.31 10.65
C PHE A 353 -14.86 -7.25 10.94
N GLU A 354 -13.72 -6.71 11.39
CA GLU A 354 -12.55 -7.50 11.77
C GLU A 354 -12.90 -8.51 12.88
N ASN A 355 -13.55 -8.06 13.96
CA ASN A 355 -13.98 -8.93 15.06
C ASN A 355 -14.94 -10.04 14.60
N TYR A 356 -15.81 -9.75 13.62
CA TYR A 356 -16.66 -10.78 13.02
C TYR A 356 -15.80 -11.83 12.31
N LEU A 357 -14.84 -11.41 11.49
CA LEU A 357 -13.97 -12.33 10.75
C LEU A 357 -13.12 -13.18 11.71
N GLU A 358 -12.54 -12.56 12.74
CA GLU A 358 -11.81 -13.24 13.80
C GLU A 358 -12.66 -14.31 14.48
N SER A 359 -13.88 -13.95 14.88
CA SER A 359 -14.81 -14.87 15.57
C SER A 359 -15.28 -16.02 14.69
N ASN A 360 -15.16 -15.92 13.37
CA ASN A 360 -15.58 -16.92 12.40
C ASN A 360 -14.42 -17.68 11.74
N SER A 361 -13.21 -17.63 12.34
CA SER A 361 -12.01 -18.30 11.79
C SER A 361 -11.61 -17.80 10.39
N MET A 362 -12.03 -16.59 10.03
CA MET A 362 -11.65 -15.88 8.81
C MET A 362 -10.53 -14.86 9.08
N GLY A 363 -10.28 -14.54 10.34
CA GLY A 363 -9.26 -13.61 10.81
C GLY A 363 -7.85 -14.20 10.93
N ASP A 364 -6.90 -13.42 11.42
CA ASP A 364 -5.52 -13.85 11.70
C ASP A 364 -5.27 -14.30 13.17
N GLY A 365 -6.30 -14.23 14.00
CA GLY A 365 -6.28 -14.58 15.42
C GLY A 365 -6.03 -13.39 16.35
N ILE A 366 -5.90 -12.18 15.82
CA ILE A 366 -5.61 -10.95 16.57
C ILE A 366 -6.71 -9.94 16.26
N ALA A 367 -7.47 -9.57 17.28
CA ALA A 367 -8.58 -8.63 17.12
C ALA A 367 -8.15 -7.15 17.19
N ASN A 368 -8.77 -6.33 16.35
CA ASN A 368 -8.60 -4.88 16.22
C ASN A 368 -7.16 -4.48 15.89
N ASN A 369 -6.55 -5.21 14.95
CA ASN A 369 -5.23 -4.88 14.39
C ASN A 369 -5.32 -4.32 12.95
N ASP A 370 -6.53 -3.99 12.50
CA ASP A 370 -6.88 -3.53 11.16
C ASP A 370 -6.56 -4.55 10.04
N SER A 371 -6.43 -5.85 10.36
CA SER A 371 -5.99 -6.83 9.37
C SER A 371 -6.52 -8.24 9.61
N VAL A 372 -6.71 -8.99 8.52
CA VAL A 372 -6.98 -10.44 8.56
C VAL A 372 -6.06 -11.18 7.59
N LEU A 373 -5.92 -12.48 7.75
CA LEU A 373 -5.16 -13.30 6.82
C LEU A 373 -5.96 -13.51 5.52
N THR A 374 -5.50 -12.96 4.39
CA THR A 374 -6.15 -13.07 3.06
C THR A 374 -6.43 -14.52 2.68
N ALA A 375 -5.53 -15.44 3.02
CA ALA A 375 -5.73 -16.87 2.76
C ALA A 375 -7.01 -17.42 3.42
N ASN A 376 -7.40 -16.90 4.58
CA ASN A 376 -8.59 -17.36 5.31
C ASN A 376 -9.90 -16.83 4.70
N ILE A 377 -9.88 -15.66 4.06
CA ILE A 377 -11.06 -15.07 3.40
C ILE A 377 -11.19 -15.43 1.92
N SER A 378 -10.07 -15.71 1.23
CA SER A 378 -10.05 -15.89 -0.23
C SER A 378 -10.93 -17.04 -0.75
N THR A 379 -11.21 -18.05 0.08
CA THR A 379 -12.05 -19.20 -0.25
C THR A 379 -13.48 -19.11 0.27
N VAL A 380 -13.84 -18.01 0.93
CA VAL A 380 -15.18 -17.82 1.51
C VAL A 380 -16.18 -17.60 0.37
N LEU A 381 -17.17 -18.49 0.27
CA LEU A 381 -18.21 -18.43 -0.76
C LEU A 381 -19.40 -17.57 -0.37
N ALA A 382 -19.68 -17.46 0.93
CA ALA A 382 -20.82 -16.72 1.45
C ALA A 382 -20.44 -16.01 2.75
N LEU A 383 -20.76 -14.73 2.83
CA LEU A 383 -20.48 -13.88 3.98
C LEU A 383 -21.77 -13.23 4.46
N ASN A 384 -22.16 -13.50 5.71
CA ASN A 384 -23.32 -12.87 6.35
C ASN A 384 -22.85 -12.03 7.55
N VAL A 385 -22.75 -10.74 7.32
CA VAL A 385 -22.39 -9.71 8.30
C VAL A 385 -23.59 -8.82 8.64
N SER A 386 -24.80 -9.36 8.56
CA SER A 386 -26.03 -8.63 8.89
C SER A 386 -26.08 -8.23 10.37
N LEU A 387 -26.63 -7.04 10.64
CA LEU A 387 -26.89 -6.53 11.99
C LEU A 387 -25.63 -6.48 12.89
N LYS A 388 -24.47 -6.14 12.32
CA LYS A 388 -23.18 -6.10 13.04
C LYS A 388 -22.71 -4.71 13.41
N SER A 389 -23.47 -3.67 13.05
CA SER A 389 -23.08 -2.27 13.25
C SER A 389 -21.77 -1.92 12.52
N ILE A 390 -21.48 -2.60 11.41
CA ILE A 390 -20.32 -2.33 10.55
C ILE A 390 -20.56 -1.03 9.79
N SER A 391 -19.56 -0.18 9.72
CA SER A 391 -19.58 1.12 9.04
C SER A 391 -18.73 1.15 7.77
N ASP A 392 -17.74 0.26 7.67
CA ASP A 392 -16.83 0.15 6.54
C ASP A 392 -16.55 -1.34 6.22
N LEU A 393 -16.73 -1.73 4.96
CA LEU A 393 -16.44 -3.07 4.43
C LEU A 393 -15.13 -3.12 3.63
N THR A 394 -14.23 -2.14 3.81
CA THR A 394 -12.87 -2.19 3.27
C THR A 394 -12.23 -3.55 3.56
N GLY A 395 -11.65 -4.15 2.52
CA GLY A 395 -11.15 -5.53 2.51
C GLY A 395 -12.09 -6.53 1.84
N ILE A 396 -13.36 -6.20 1.58
CA ILE A 396 -14.32 -7.11 0.92
C ILE A 396 -13.87 -7.55 -0.48
N ALA A 397 -13.12 -6.71 -1.19
CA ALA A 397 -12.58 -7.01 -2.51
C ALA A 397 -11.61 -8.21 -2.53
N ASP A 398 -11.01 -8.56 -1.39
CA ASP A 398 -10.07 -9.68 -1.27
C ASP A 398 -10.77 -11.04 -1.06
N PHE A 399 -12.11 -11.06 -0.95
CA PHE A 399 -12.90 -12.29 -0.93
C PHE A 399 -13.05 -12.87 -2.34
N ALA A 400 -11.94 -13.38 -2.89
CA ALA A 400 -11.81 -13.80 -4.29
C ALA A 400 -12.84 -14.85 -4.77
N SER A 401 -13.46 -15.59 -3.85
CA SER A 401 -14.46 -16.62 -4.18
C SER A 401 -15.89 -16.24 -3.75
N LEU A 402 -16.15 -14.99 -3.34
CA LEU A 402 -17.45 -14.60 -2.80
C LEU A 402 -18.56 -14.67 -3.85
N VAL A 403 -19.60 -15.43 -3.54
CA VAL A 403 -20.80 -15.62 -4.36
C VAL A 403 -22.02 -14.96 -3.71
N SER A 404 -22.06 -14.90 -2.38
CA SER A 404 -23.19 -14.33 -1.63
C SER A 404 -22.69 -13.40 -0.53
N LEU A 405 -23.16 -12.15 -0.56
CA LEU A 405 -22.90 -11.14 0.46
C LEU A 405 -24.22 -10.67 1.06
N ASP A 406 -24.41 -10.91 2.36
CA ASP A 406 -25.47 -10.31 3.17
C ASP A 406 -24.84 -9.37 4.18
N CYS A 407 -25.05 -8.08 3.97
CA CYS A 407 -24.65 -6.98 4.85
C CYS A 407 -25.85 -6.15 5.32
N PHE A 408 -27.03 -6.80 5.40
CA PHE A 408 -28.29 -6.21 5.84
C PHE A 408 -28.17 -5.46 7.17
N SER A 409 -28.77 -4.27 7.23
CA SER A 409 -28.96 -3.47 8.44
C SER A 409 -27.65 -3.21 9.20
N ASN A 410 -26.75 -2.50 8.54
CA ASN A 410 -25.50 -1.98 9.09
C ASN A 410 -25.48 -0.44 9.01
N ASN A 411 -24.33 0.17 9.23
CA ASN A 411 -24.11 1.61 9.18
C ASN A 411 -23.19 2.00 8.00
N LEU A 412 -23.24 1.26 6.89
CA LEU A 412 -22.36 1.49 5.75
C LEU A 412 -22.60 2.89 5.16
N THR A 413 -21.51 3.58 4.86
CA THR A 413 -21.51 4.88 4.16
C THR A 413 -21.02 4.78 2.73
N SER A 414 -20.41 3.66 2.37
CA SER A 414 -20.01 3.31 1.02
C SER A 414 -19.95 1.78 0.88
N LEU A 415 -20.27 1.29 -0.31
CA LEU A 415 -20.08 -0.11 -0.69
C LEU A 415 -19.63 -0.14 -2.16
N ASP A 416 -18.36 -0.52 -2.36
CA ASP A 416 -17.74 -0.65 -3.67
C ASP A 416 -17.49 -2.14 -3.98
N LEU A 417 -18.19 -2.64 -4.99
CA LEU A 417 -18.09 -4.00 -5.52
C LEU A 417 -17.65 -3.99 -7.00
N SER A 418 -16.94 -2.94 -7.44
CA SER A 418 -16.43 -2.77 -8.80
C SER A 418 -15.43 -3.86 -9.23
N GLN A 419 -14.85 -4.61 -8.29
CA GLN A 419 -13.94 -5.73 -8.55
C GLN A 419 -14.59 -7.12 -8.38
N GLY A 420 -15.90 -7.19 -8.05
CA GLY A 420 -16.60 -8.38 -7.55
C GLY A 420 -16.92 -9.46 -8.60
N ASN A 421 -15.90 -10.11 -9.15
CA ASN A 421 -16.10 -11.21 -10.09
C ASN A 421 -16.58 -12.46 -9.36
N SER A 422 -17.83 -12.87 -9.62
CA SER A 422 -18.55 -14.08 -9.16
C SER A 422 -19.68 -13.85 -8.14
N LEU A 423 -19.98 -12.61 -7.75
CA LEU A 423 -21.12 -12.35 -6.86
C LEU A 423 -22.45 -12.63 -7.58
N GLU A 424 -23.29 -13.47 -6.98
CA GLU A 424 -24.61 -13.87 -7.49
C GLU A 424 -25.76 -13.33 -6.61
N TYR A 425 -25.50 -13.06 -5.33
CA TYR A 425 -26.46 -12.54 -4.36
C TYR A 425 -25.87 -11.39 -3.56
N LEU A 426 -26.58 -10.26 -3.51
CA LEU A 426 -26.25 -9.12 -2.66
C LEU A 426 -27.49 -8.67 -1.90
N ASP A 427 -27.40 -8.69 -0.56
CA ASP A 427 -28.30 -7.95 0.31
C ASP A 427 -27.50 -6.88 1.06
N CYS A 428 -27.76 -5.62 0.73
CA CYS A 428 -27.23 -4.44 1.42
C CYS A 428 -28.34 -3.57 2.02
N SER A 429 -29.56 -4.10 2.10
CA SER A 429 -30.74 -3.37 2.55
C SER A 429 -30.61 -2.83 3.98
N GLY A 430 -31.33 -1.76 4.29
CA GLY A 430 -31.33 -1.16 5.62
C GLY A 430 -30.01 -0.47 6.02
N ASN A 431 -29.10 -0.19 5.09
CA ASN A 431 -27.94 0.69 5.29
C ASN A 431 -28.33 2.15 5.04
N PHE A 432 -29.04 2.74 6.00
CA PHE A 432 -29.69 4.07 5.87
C PHE A 432 -28.74 5.26 5.65
N SER A 433 -27.44 5.06 5.48
CA SER A 433 -26.46 6.12 5.18
C SER A 433 -25.61 5.82 3.95
N LEU A 434 -25.97 4.78 3.18
CA LEU A 434 -25.16 4.31 2.05
C LEU A 434 -25.08 5.34 0.94
N GLY A 435 -26.21 5.88 0.47
CA GLY A 435 -26.28 6.98 -0.50
C GLY A 435 -25.83 6.67 -1.94
N SER A 436 -24.85 5.78 -2.12
CA SER A 436 -24.32 5.29 -3.39
C SER A 436 -23.90 3.83 -3.29
N LEU A 437 -24.11 3.08 -4.37
CA LEU A 437 -23.76 1.66 -4.50
C LEU A 437 -23.10 1.43 -5.86
N ASP A 438 -21.86 0.93 -5.88
CA ASP A 438 -21.17 0.52 -7.11
C ASP A 438 -21.12 -1.00 -7.20
N ILE A 439 -21.88 -1.55 -8.16
CA ILE A 439 -21.97 -2.99 -8.47
C ILE A 439 -21.47 -3.31 -9.88
N SER A 440 -20.71 -2.40 -10.49
CA SER A 440 -20.24 -2.54 -11.88
C SER A 440 -19.41 -3.79 -12.14
N GLY A 441 -18.73 -4.30 -11.10
CA GLY A 441 -17.95 -5.55 -11.15
C GLY A 441 -18.75 -6.82 -10.88
N ALA A 442 -19.96 -6.71 -10.30
CA ALA A 442 -20.81 -7.85 -9.92
C ALA A 442 -21.67 -8.34 -11.11
N THR A 443 -21.03 -8.64 -12.24
CA THR A 443 -21.74 -8.93 -13.51
C THR A 443 -22.56 -10.22 -13.51
N ASN A 444 -22.40 -11.09 -12.50
CA ASN A 444 -23.12 -12.36 -12.35
C ASN A 444 -24.27 -12.28 -11.33
N LEU A 445 -24.71 -11.08 -10.94
CA LEU A 445 -25.73 -10.89 -9.92
C LEU A 445 -27.12 -11.35 -10.41
N TYR A 446 -27.78 -12.21 -9.63
CA TYR A 446 -29.15 -12.67 -9.85
C TYR A 446 -30.14 -11.99 -8.88
N TYR A 447 -29.71 -11.74 -7.65
CA TYR A 447 -30.55 -11.17 -6.59
C TYR A 447 -29.88 -9.94 -6.00
N LEU A 448 -30.57 -8.79 -6.06
CA LEU A 448 -30.11 -7.52 -5.50
C LEU A 448 -31.17 -6.92 -4.58
N TYR A 449 -30.85 -6.83 -3.29
CA TYR A 449 -31.64 -6.13 -2.29
C TYR A 449 -30.87 -4.91 -1.80
N CYS A 450 -31.42 -3.73 -2.05
CA CYS A 450 -30.84 -2.46 -1.63
C CYS A 450 -31.94 -1.47 -1.20
N ASP A 451 -33.04 -1.99 -0.64
CA ASP A 451 -34.09 -1.19 -0.02
C ASP A 451 -33.59 -0.43 1.21
N PHE A 452 -34.21 0.72 1.50
CA PHE A 452 -33.86 1.60 2.61
C PHE A 452 -32.38 2.05 2.67
N CYS A 453 -31.75 2.29 1.51
CA CYS A 453 -30.32 2.67 1.41
C CYS A 453 -30.06 4.16 1.12
N GLN A 454 -31.12 4.97 1.01
CA GLN A 454 -31.05 6.39 0.60
C GLN A 454 -30.38 6.62 -0.76
N LEU A 455 -30.44 5.65 -1.66
CA LEU A 455 -29.87 5.76 -3.00
C LEU A 455 -30.60 6.82 -3.82
N SER A 456 -29.85 7.70 -4.48
CA SER A 456 -30.39 8.67 -5.44
C SER A 456 -30.25 8.19 -6.90
N THR A 457 -29.30 7.30 -7.15
CA THR A 457 -29.03 6.67 -8.44
C THR A 457 -28.60 5.22 -8.22
N LEU A 458 -28.91 4.36 -9.19
CA LEU A 458 -28.41 2.99 -9.25
C LEU A 458 -28.21 2.62 -10.73
N ASP A 459 -27.04 2.08 -11.05
CA ASP A 459 -26.74 1.54 -12.37
C ASP A 459 -26.75 0.01 -12.32
N VAL A 460 -27.70 -0.60 -13.03
CA VAL A 460 -27.85 -2.07 -13.15
C VAL A 460 -27.59 -2.56 -14.57
N THR A 461 -27.07 -1.71 -15.46
CA THR A 461 -26.96 -2.00 -16.90
C THR A 461 -25.97 -3.13 -17.21
N ASN A 462 -25.00 -3.38 -16.32
CA ASN A 462 -24.05 -4.49 -16.44
C ASN A 462 -24.51 -5.78 -15.75
N ASN A 463 -25.57 -5.74 -14.93
CA ASN A 463 -26.07 -6.87 -14.15
C ASN A 463 -27.19 -7.60 -14.91
N ILE A 464 -26.87 -8.05 -16.14
CA ILE A 464 -27.84 -8.59 -17.11
C ILE A 464 -28.52 -9.90 -16.67
N TYR A 465 -28.03 -10.54 -15.62
CA TYR A 465 -28.58 -11.78 -15.07
C TYR A 465 -29.56 -11.58 -13.92
N LEU A 466 -29.87 -10.32 -13.52
CA LEU A 466 -30.82 -10.05 -12.45
C LEU A 466 -32.19 -10.72 -12.71
N GLU A 467 -32.63 -11.50 -11.74
CA GLU A 467 -33.95 -12.13 -11.63
C GLU A 467 -34.82 -11.40 -10.59
N GLU A 468 -34.21 -10.83 -9.55
CA GLU A 468 -34.91 -10.10 -8.50
C GLU A 468 -34.17 -8.81 -8.16
N LEU A 469 -34.92 -7.70 -8.18
CA LEU A 469 -34.42 -6.38 -7.84
C LEU A 469 -35.36 -5.71 -6.85
N ASP A 470 -34.85 -5.46 -5.65
CA ASP A 470 -35.52 -4.68 -4.63
C ASP A 470 -34.76 -3.36 -4.38
N ILE A 471 -35.41 -2.26 -4.74
CA ILE A 471 -34.94 -0.89 -4.54
C ILE A 471 -35.92 -0.08 -3.68
N GLU A 472 -36.82 -0.73 -2.93
CA GLU A 472 -37.87 -0.06 -2.17
C GLU A 472 -37.33 1.01 -1.21
N VAL A 473 -38.09 2.09 -1.01
CA VAL A 473 -37.78 3.13 -0.03
C VAL A 473 -36.39 3.78 -0.26
N ASN A 474 -36.16 4.24 -1.49
CA ASN A 474 -35.00 5.02 -1.88
C ASN A 474 -35.42 6.40 -2.44
N GLN A 475 -34.51 7.11 -3.12
CA GLN A 475 -34.73 8.45 -3.68
C GLN A 475 -34.45 8.46 -5.20
N ILE A 476 -34.65 7.33 -5.86
CA ILE A 476 -34.31 7.14 -7.28
C ILE A 476 -35.37 7.81 -8.16
N GLN A 477 -34.92 8.67 -9.07
CA GLN A 477 -35.81 9.41 -10.01
C GLN A 477 -35.97 8.74 -11.37
N SER A 478 -34.94 7.99 -11.79
CA SER A 478 -34.91 7.23 -13.04
C SER A 478 -33.95 6.07 -12.89
N ILE A 479 -34.26 4.94 -13.54
CA ILE A 479 -33.39 3.77 -13.60
C ILE A 479 -33.48 3.16 -14.99
N ASP A 480 -32.33 2.83 -15.57
CA ASP A 480 -32.27 2.09 -16.82
C ASP A 480 -32.20 0.58 -16.51
N ILE A 481 -33.32 -0.10 -16.78
CA ILE A 481 -33.48 -1.54 -16.61
C ILE A 481 -33.57 -2.27 -17.95
N SER A 482 -33.22 -1.62 -19.07
CA SER A 482 -33.41 -2.12 -20.44
C SER A 482 -32.63 -3.41 -20.74
N GLN A 483 -31.55 -3.67 -20.00
CA GLN A 483 -30.70 -4.85 -20.20
C GLN A 483 -31.08 -6.04 -19.29
N ASN A 484 -31.95 -5.85 -18.30
CA ASN A 484 -32.28 -6.88 -17.30
C ASN A 484 -33.47 -7.74 -17.75
N THR A 485 -33.34 -8.41 -18.90
CA THR A 485 -34.43 -9.18 -19.55
C THR A 485 -34.82 -10.45 -18.79
N ASN A 486 -34.02 -10.90 -17.82
CA ASN A 486 -34.29 -12.09 -17.01
C ASN A 486 -35.13 -11.81 -15.75
N MET A 487 -35.53 -10.55 -15.52
CA MET A 487 -36.26 -10.13 -14.33
C MET A 487 -37.55 -10.94 -14.11
N LEU A 488 -37.73 -11.48 -12.90
CA LEU A 488 -38.91 -12.21 -12.43
C LEU A 488 -39.71 -11.36 -11.43
N GLU A 489 -39.01 -10.61 -10.57
CA GLU A 489 -39.62 -9.80 -9.51
C GLU A 489 -38.93 -8.43 -9.41
N TYR A 490 -39.72 -7.36 -9.51
CA TYR A 490 -39.21 -5.99 -9.40
C TYR A 490 -40.01 -5.17 -8.38
N TYR A 491 -39.33 -4.78 -7.31
CA TYR A 491 -39.88 -4.00 -6.20
C TYR A 491 -39.22 -2.61 -6.19
N CYS A 492 -40.02 -1.57 -6.41
CA CYS A 492 -39.56 -0.18 -6.48
C CYS A 492 -40.50 0.80 -5.77
N THR A 493 -41.32 0.29 -4.85
CA THR A 493 -42.20 1.07 -3.99
C THR A 493 -41.47 2.21 -3.29
N LEU A 494 -42.16 3.34 -3.08
CA LEU A 494 -41.63 4.48 -2.30
C LEU A 494 -40.30 5.03 -2.87
N ASN A 495 -40.29 5.36 -4.16
CA ASN A 495 -39.20 6.06 -4.84
C ASN A 495 -39.72 7.37 -5.48
N GLN A 496 -38.94 7.98 -6.37
CA GLN A 496 -39.30 9.19 -7.12
C GLN A 496 -39.37 8.91 -8.63
N LEU A 497 -39.60 7.65 -9.03
CA LEU A 497 -39.58 7.24 -10.42
C LEU A 497 -40.69 7.96 -11.20
N THR A 498 -40.33 8.50 -12.36
CA THR A 498 -41.26 9.19 -13.27
C THR A 498 -41.74 8.31 -14.42
N SER A 499 -40.97 7.29 -14.78
CA SER A 499 -41.34 6.32 -15.80
C SER A 499 -40.79 4.94 -15.48
N ILE A 500 -41.56 3.90 -15.79
CA ILE A 500 -41.11 2.51 -15.78
C ILE A 500 -41.52 1.86 -17.10
N ASP A 501 -40.57 1.20 -17.74
CA ASP A 501 -40.78 0.35 -18.91
C ASP A 501 -40.23 -1.04 -18.63
N VAL A 502 -41.13 -2.04 -18.59
CA VAL A 502 -40.78 -3.45 -18.42
C VAL A 502 -41.22 -4.29 -19.63
N SER A 503 -41.49 -3.65 -20.78
CA SER A 503 -41.97 -4.33 -21.99
C SER A 503 -41.01 -5.38 -22.56
N HIS A 504 -39.73 -5.31 -22.19
CA HIS A 504 -38.67 -6.27 -22.55
C HIS A 504 -38.45 -7.39 -21.51
N MET A 505 -39.25 -7.44 -20.45
CA MET A 505 -39.12 -8.42 -19.35
C MET A 505 -40.17 -9.53 -19.48
N ASP A 506 -40.00 -10.43 -20.46
CA ASP A 506 -40.96 -11.49 -20.84
C ASP A 506 -41.29 -12.49 -19.71
N PHE A 507 -40.48 -12.52 -18.64
CA PHE A 507 -40.65 -13.44 -17.51
C PHE A 507 -41.14 -12.77 -16.23
N LEU A 508 -41.37 -11.44 -16.23
CA LEU A 508 -41.75 -10.71 -15.02
C LEU A 508 -43.09 -11.23 -14.47
N THR A 509 -43.09 -11.61 -13.18
CA THR A 509 -44.26 -12.12 -12.46
C THR A 509 -44.72 -11.22 -11.33
N VAL A 510 -43.83 -10.41 -10.77
CA VAL A 510 -44.17 -9.44 -9.72
C VAL A 510 -43.64 -8.06 -10.09
N LEU A 511 -44.53 -7.07 -10.05
CA LEU A 511 -44.16 -5.66 -10.13
C LEU A 511 -44.84 -4.88 -9.01
N GLN A 512 -44.06 -4.27 -8.14
CA GLN A 512 -44.53 -3.32 -7.14
C GLN A 512 -43.88 -1.96 -7.37
N CYS A 513 -44.67 -0.99 -7.80
CA CYS A 513 -44.23 0.36 -8.17
C CYS A 513 -45.16 1.45 -7.61
N ASN A 514 -45.87 1.14 -6.52
CA ASN A 514 -46.70 2.12 -5.83
C ASN A 514 -45.87 3.20 -5.13
N ASP A 515 -46.53 4.30 -4.78
CA ASP A 515 -45.91 5.42 -4.06
C ASP A 515 -44.68 5.99 -4.80
N ASN A 516 -44.85 6.30 -6.09
CA ASN A 516 -43.85 6.94 -6.96
C ASN A 516 -44.44 8.20 -7.61
N GLU A 517 -43.72 8.78 -8.58
CA GLU A 517 -44.15 9.94 -9.35
C GLU A 517 -44.46 9.59 -10.82
N LEU A 518 -44.90 8.36 -11.08
CA LEU A 518 -45.04 7.83 -12.44
C LEU A 518 -46.01 8.67 -13.27
N THR A 519 -45.57 9.06 -14.47
CA THR A 519 -46.40 9.59 -15.56
C THR A 519 -46.56 8.58 -16.69
N CYS A 520 -45.61 7.64 -16.79
CA CYS A 520 -45.58 6.56 -17.78
C CYS A 520 -45.32 5.21 -17.10
N LEU A 521 -46.15 4.21 -17.41
CA LEU A 521 -45.93 2.83 -16.99
C LEU A 521 -46.26 1.90 -18.16
N ASN A 522 -45.23 1.25 -18.71
CA ASN A 522 -45.39 0.23 -19.75
C ASN A 522 -45.14 -1.16 -19.16
N VAL A 523 -46.19 -1.97 -19.08
CA VAL A 523 -46.12 -3.37 -18.65
C VAL A 523 -46.55 -4.34 -19.75
N ALA A 524 -46.65 -3.91 -21.01
CA ALA A 524 -47.01 -4.78 -22.14
C ALA A 524 -45.84 -5.68 -22.56
N ASN A 525 -45.53 -6.68 -21.73
CA ASN A 525 -44.40 -7.59 -21.85
C ASN A 525 -44.78 -9.00 -22.36
N GLY A 526 -46.01 -9.18 -22.83
CA GLY A 526 -46.54 -10.48 -23.25
C GLY A 526 -46.81 -11.47 -22.10
N ASN A 527 -46.61 -11.09 -20.83
CA ASN A 527 -46.68 -11.98 -19.68
C ASN A 527 -47.70 -11.55 -18.60
N ASN A 528 -48.53 -10.52 -18.88
CA ASN A 528 -49.49 -9.98 -17.89
C ASN A 528 -50.36 -11.05 -17.20
N GLN A 529 -50.80 -12.08 -17.93
CA GLN A 529 -51.67 -13.14 -17.40
C GLN A 529 -50.99 -14.06 -16.38
N ASN A 530 -49.66 -14.12 -16.39
CA ASN A 530 -48.87 -14.93 -15.46
C ASN A 530 -48.35 -14.12 -14.27
N MET A 531 -48.54 -12.80 -14.25
CA MET A 531 -48.15 -12.00 -13.10
C MET A 531 -49.01 -12.34 -11.89
N THR A 532 -48.34 -12.67 -10.80
CA THR A 532 -48.93 -13.02 -9.51
C THR A 532 -49.08 -11.79 -8.62
N GLY A 533 -48.30 -10.73 -8.86
CA GLY A 533 -48.37 -9.45 -8.15
C GLY A 533 -48.22 -8.25 -9.08
N PHE A 534 -49.20 -7.35 -9.06
CA PHE A 534 -49.12 -6.06 -9.75
C PHE A 534 -49.70 -4.97 -8.85
N ILE A 535 -48.86 -4.03 -8.43
CA ILE A 535 -49.21 -2.93 -7.53
C ILE A 535 -48.60 -1.63 -8.07
N ALA A 536 -49.43 -0.64 -8.37
CA ALA A 536 -49.06 0.63 -9.01
C ALA A 536 -49.88 1.85 -8.50
N PHE A 537 -50.54 1.73 -7.34
CA PHE A 537 -51.33 2.83 -6.76
C PHE A 537 -50.44 3.93 -6.16
N ASN A 538 -51.01 5.07 -5.77
CA ASN A 538 -50.28 6.24 -5.25
C ASN A 538 -49.23 6.81 -6.23
N ASN A 539 -49.56 6.78 -7.53
CA ASN A 539 -48.91 7.49 -8.63
C ASN A 539 -49.90 8.52 -9.21
N PRO A 540 -50.12 9.67 -8.54
CA PRO A 540 -51.26 10.55 -8.82
C PRO A 540 -51.25 11.18 -10.23
N ASN A 541 -50.09 11.21 -10.90
CA ASN A 541 -49.92 11.74 -12.25
C ASN A 541 -50.01 10.66 -13.35
N LEU A 542 -50.15 9.38 -12.97
CA LEU A 542 -50.27 8.29 -13.91
C LEU A 542 -51.67 8.28 -14.52
N ALA A 543 -51.74 8.53 -15.83
CA ALA A 543 -53.00 8.56 -16.58
C ALA A 543 -53.25 7.27 -17.37
N CYS A 544 -52.19 6.56 -17.74
CA CYS A 544 -52.23 5.42 -18.64
C CYS A 544 -51.23 4.35 -18.19
N ILE A 545 -51.68 3.09 -18.18
CA ILE A 545 -50.83 1.92 -17.96
C ILE A 545 -50.95 1.05 -19.22
N GLU A 546 -49.85 0.85 -19.92
CA GLU A 546 -49.82 0.07 -21.16
C GLU A 546 -49.77 -1.43 -20.82
N VAL A 547 -50.71 -2.21 -21.36
CA VAL A 547 -50.91 -3.62 -21.03
C VAL A 547 -51.12 -4.47 -22.29
N ASP A 548 -50.90 -5.79 -22.17
CA ASP A 548 -51.07 -6.74 -23.27
C ASP A 548 -52.54 -6.89 -23.73
N ASP A 549 -53.47 -6.91 -22.78
CA ASP A 549 -54.92 -7.06 -23.01
C ASP A 549 -55.70 -6.22 -21.98
N THR A 550 -56.26 -5.12 -22.46
CA THR A 550 -57.05 -4.19 -21.63
C THR A 550 -58.28 -4.82 -21.01
N THR A 551 -58.91 -5.80 -21.65
CA THR A 551 -60.09 -6.49 -21.11
C THR A 551 -59.69 -7.39 -19.95
N TRP A 552 -58.59 -8.13 -20.11
CA TRP A 552 -58.05 -8.96 -19.04
C TRP A 552 -57.56 -8.11 -17.86
N ALA A 553 -56.80 -7.04 -18.12
CA ALA A 553 -56.27 -6.17 -17.08
C ALA A 553 -57.40 -5.54 -16.24
N ASN A 554 -58.42 -4.95 -16.87
CA ASN A 554 -59.58 -4.37 -16.15
C ASN A 554 -60.37 -5.39 -15.31
N ALA A 555 -60.30 -6.69 -15.63
CA ALA A 555 -60.99 -7.73 -14.88
C ALA A 555 -60.18 -8.24 -13.67
N ASN A 556 -58.85 -8.14 -13.71
CA ASN A 556 -57.96 -8.77 -12.72
C ASN A 556 -57.16 -7.77 -11.89
N TRP A 557 -56.75 -6.64 -12.47
CA TRP A 557 -56.07 -5.54 -11.79
C TRP A 557 -57.05 -4.39 -11.68
N THR A 558 -57.48 -4.03 -10.47
CA THR A 558 -58.54 -3.03 -10.31
C THR A 558 -58.21 -2.05 -9.20
N VAL A 559 -58.76 -0.83 -9.31
CA VAL A 559 -58.72 0.19 -8.24
C VAL A 559 -59.30 -0.35 -6.93
N ALA A 560 -60.36 -1.18 -7.00
CA ALA A 560 -60.97 -1.78 -5.81
C ALA A 560 -60.07 -2.81 -5.13
N GLY A 561 -59.14 -3.42 -5.88
CA GLY A 561 -58.07 -4.27 -5.36
C GLY A 561 -56.86 -3.49 -4.82
N LEU A 562 -56.87 -2.15 -4.95
CA LEU A 562 -55.74 -1.26 -4.67
C LEU A 562 -54.51 -1.53 -5.55
N ASN A 563 -54.71 -1.98 -6.79
CA ASN A 563 -53.59 -2.23 -7.71
C ASN A 563 -53.16 -0.99 -8.49
N MET A 564 -54.02 0.03 -8.59
CA MET A 564 -53.76 1.23 -9.39
C MET A 564 -54.57 2.42 -8.88
N ASP A 565 -54.18 3.63 -9.27
CA ASP A 565 -54.94 4.84 -9.00
C ASP A 565 -56.20 4.97 -9.84
N SER A 566 -57.19 5.67 -9.28
CA SER A 566 -58.41 6.03 -10.02
C SER A 566 -58.19 7.00 -11.19
N THR A 567 -57.02 7.65 -11.25
CA THR A 567 -56.61 8.55 -12.35
C THR A 567 -56.05 7.79 -13.55
N ALA A 568 -55.57 6.56 -13.35
CA ALA A 568 -54.99 5.74 -14.39
C ALA A 568 -56.06 4.91 -15.10
N SER A 569 -55.78 4.53 -16.34
CA SER A 569 -56.58 3.59 -17.13
C SER A 569 -55.67 2.64 -17.90
N PHE A 570 -56.10 1.39 -18.09
CA PHE A 570 -55.38 0.44 -18.93
C PHE A 570 -55.64 0.71 -20.41
N SER A 571 -54.58 0.73 -21.22
CA SER A 571 -54.61 0.89 -22.68
C SER A 571 -53.65 -0.11 -23.33
N ASP A 572 -53.90 -0.47 -24.58
CA ASP A 572 -52.95 -1.19 -25.45
C ASP A 572 -52.02 -0.23 -26.21
N ASP A 573 -52.18 1.08 -26.00
CA ASP A 573 -51.33 2.16 -26.52
C ASP A 573 -51.37 3.34 -25.53
N CYS A 574 -50.26 3.58 -24.83
CA CYS A 574 -50.10 4.75 -23.96
C CYS A 574 -49.19 5.82 -24.56
N SER A 575 -48.89 5.77 -25.86
CA SER A 575 -47.99 6.71 -26.54
C SER A 575 -48.36 8.18 -26.40
N SER A 576 -49.63 8.52 -26.18
CA SER A 576 -50.03 9.92 -25.92
C SER A 576 -49.72 10.41 -24.49
N SER A 577 -49.53 9.48 -23.55
CA SER A 577 -49.38 9.73 -22.10
C SER A 577 -47.94 9.55 -21.64
N CYS A 578 -47.22 8.59 -22.24
CA CYS A 578 -45.79 8.34 -21.98
C CYS A 578 -44.84 9.37 -22.60
N PHE A 579 -45.35 10.35 -23.35
CA PHE A 579 -44.57 11.38 -24.05
C PHE A 579 -44.44 12.73 -23.30
N LEU A 580 -44.76 12.79 -22.01
CA LEU A 580 -44.58 13.97 -21.14
C LEU A 580 -43.77 13.51 -19.90
N GLN A 581 -42.48 13.76 -19.63
CA GLN A 581 -41.37 14.68 -20.02
C GLN A 581 -40.09 14.14 -19.27
N PRO A 582 -38.85 14.72 -19.19
CA PRO A 582 -38.12 15.81 -19.89
C PRO A 582 -36.68 15.44 -20.40
N ASP A 583 -36.02 16.35 -21.14
CA ASP A 583 -34.57 16.45 -21.42
C ASP A 583 -33.72 15.17 -21.65
N CYS A 584 -33.97 14.47 -22.76
CA CYS A 584 -32.86 13.87 -23.51
C CYS A 584 -32.81 14.53 -24.88
N ALA A 585 -31.90 15.49 -25.05
CA ALA A 585 -31.42 15.82 -26.38
C ALA A 585 -30.78 14.55 -26.95
N PHE A 586 -31.54 13.79 -27.74
CA PHE A 586 -30.93 12.80 -28.62
C PHE A 586 -29.97 13.55 -29.53
N LEU A 587 -28.67 13.40 -29.27
CA LEU A 587 -27.59 13.89 -30.13
C LEU A 587 -27.43 12.86 -31.25
N GLU A 588 -28.01 13.15 -32.41
CA GLU A 588 -27.76 12.36 -33.60
C GLU A 588 -26.63 13.03 -34.40
N VAL A 589 -25.58 12.27 -34.72
CA VAL A 589 -24.51 12.75 -35.61
C VAL A 589 -25.11 12.82 -37.01
N SER A 590 -25.47 14.03 -37.45
CA SER A 590 -26.09 14.23 -38.76
C SER A 590 -25.08 14.14 -39.89
N GLN A 591 -23.80 14.49 -39.62
CA GLN A 591 -22.75 14.40 -40.62
C GLN A 591 -21.34 14.38 -39.99
N VAL A 592 -20.44 13.57 -40.57
CA VAL A 592 -19.00 13.65 -40.29
C VAL A 592 -18.30 14.04 -41.59
N LEU A 593 -17.63 15.19 -41.57
CA LEU A 593 -16.85 15.71 -42.69
C LEU A 593 -15.36 15.67 -42.32
N ILE A 594 -14.57 14.99 -43.13
CA ILE A 594 -13.11 14.91 -42.97
C ILE A 594 -12.48 15.48 -44.24
N ASP A 595 -11.69 16.54 -44.10
CA ASP A 595 -10.82 17.06 -45.16
C ASP A 595 -9.34 17.05 -44.74
N ASP A 596 -8.45 17.46 -45.66
CA ASP A 596 -6.99 17.43 -45.46
C ASP A 596 -6.49 18.36 -44.32
N THR A 597 -7.37 19.14 -43.69
CA THR A 597 -7.03 20.15 -42.68
C THR A 597 -7.89 20.13 -41.42
N SER A 598 -9.04 19.46 -41.40
CA SER A 598 -9.95 19.42 -40.25
C SER A 598 -10.92 18.23 -40.27
N MET A 599 -11.38 17.84 -39.08
CA MET A 599 -12.54 16.98 -38.89
C MET A 599 -13.66 17.82 -38.26
N THR A 600 -14.80 17.89 -38.94
CA THR A 600 -16.02 18.55 -38.45
C THR A 600 -17.07 17.49 -38.17
N ILE A 601 -17.63 17.50 -36.96
CA ILE A 601 -18.77 16.65 -36.58
C ILE A 601 -19.97 17.58 -36.39
N ASP A 602 -20.97 17.42 -37.24
CA ASP A 602 -22.24 18.14 -37.11
C ASP A 602 -23.17 17.29 -36.23
N ILE A 603 -23.59 17.86 -35.10
CA ILE A 603 -24.53 17.21 -34.21
C ILE A 603 -25.84 17.99 -34.23
N SER A 604 -26.92 17.28 -34.55
CA SER A 604 -28.27 17.85 -34.58
C SER A 604 -28.95 17.64 -33.24
N ILE A 605 -29.40 18.72 -32.62
CA ILE A 605 -30.28 18.67 -31.45
C ILE A 605 -31.71 18.82 -31.96
N TYR A 606 -32.63 17.95 -31.52
CA TYR A 606 -34.04 17.98 -31.93
C TYR A 606 -34.82 19.15 -31.30
N ASN A 607 -34.31 20.38 -31.41
CA ASN A 607 -35.00 21.65 -31.17
C ASN A 607 -34.63 22.72 -32.21
N GLY A 608 -33.89 22.38 -33.28
CA GLY A 608 -33.59 23.29 -34.40
C GLY A 608 -32.29 24.10 -34.25
N ASP A 609 -31.52 23.89 -33.19
CA ASP A 609 -30.19 24.46 -32.99
C ASP A 609 -29.10 23.44 -33.38
N THR A 610 -28.04 23.91 -34.05
CA THR A 610 -26.87 23.13 -34.48
C THR A 610 -25.64 23.56 -33.68
N ILE A 611 -24.84 22.62 -33.20
CA ILE A 611 -23.55 22.89 -32.54
C ILE A 611 -22.43 22.31 -33.41
N ASP A 612 -21.53 23.18 -33.88
CA ASP A 612 -20.35 22.80 -34.64
C ASP A 612 -19.16 22.56 -33.69
N ILE A 613 -18.65 21.33 -33.65
CA ILE A 613 -17.44 21.00 -32.89
C ILE A 613 -16.27 20.86 -33.87
N ASN A 614 -15.37 21.86 -33.85
CA ASN A 614 -14.16 21.87 -34.66
C ASN A 614 -12.97 21.34 -33.85
N TYR A 615 -12.43 20.19 -34.26
CA TYR A 615 -11.16 19.70 -33.74
C TYR A 615 -10.01 20.16 -34.65
N PRO A 616 -9.01 20.88 -34.14
CA PRO A 616 -7.79 21.13 -34.89
C PRO A 616 -7.02 19.82 -35.04
N TYR A 617 -6.81 19.39 -36.28
CA TYR A 617 -5.93 18.28 -36.60
C TYR A 617 -4.48 18.71 -36.31
N ILE A 618 -3.89 18.20 -35.22
CA ILE A 618 -2.45 18.30 -34.99
C ILE A 618 -1.86 17.06 -35.65
N GLY A 619 -1.25 17.27 -36.81
CA GLY A 619 -0.67 16.20 -37.64
C GLY A 619 0.53 15.50 -37.03
#